data_AF-A0A939ZMR8-F1
#
_entry.id   AF-A0A939ZMR8-F1
#
_cell.length_a   1.000
_cell.length_b   1.000
_cell.length_c   1.000
_cell.angle_alpha   90.00
_cell.angle_beta   90.00
_cell.angle_gamma   90.00
#
_symmetry.space_group_name_H-M   'P 1'
#
loop_
_entity.id
_entity.type
_entity.pdbx_description
1 polymer ?
#
loop_
_entity_poly.entity_id
_entity_poly.type
_entity_poly.pdbx_seq_one_letter_code
_entity_poly.pdbx_strand_id
1 'polypeptide(L)'
;MAKETKLGINEYWFVALIFLAALLGPIPFLGLIIYGAVVENSKVIKGGSKSALILYAGVKILQYLLDVLVYLVRCFDVSEYGLNGFYSFMNRVDYFIDGVFYGAILVFLVINVVKGLSSGSSVSTQAVNPLLAAGIEKAENEAAAKAAAPAAAPATAPAKEEAPKKTPEVCPNCGKKLTEGVKFCAGCGTKIG
;
A
#
# COMPACT_ATOMS: atom_id res chain seq x y z
N MET A 1 -9.29 24.97 15.85
CA MET A 1 -10.04 24.04 14.98
C MET A 1 -9.14 23.73 13.80
N ALA A 2 -8.72 22.48 13.62
CA ALA A 2 -8.02 22.10 12.41
C ALA A 2 -8.96 22.29 11.22
N LYS A 3 -8.44 22.86 10.13
CA LYS A 3 -9.23 23.04 8.92
C LYS A 3 -9.21 21.73 8.14
N GLU A 4 -10.40 21.29 7.72
CA GLU A 4 -10.58 20.08 6.93
C GLU A 4 -10.34 20.38 5.45
N THR A 5 -9.72 19.43 4.75
CA THR A 5 -9.54 19.44 3.30
C THR A 5 -10.81 19.06 2.56
N LYS A 6 -10.83 19.19 1.22
CA LYS A 6 -11.94 18.67 0.42
C LYS A 6 -12.06 17.13 0.48
N LEU A 7 -11.01 16.45 0.93
CA LEU A 7 -11.00 15.01 1.22
C LEU A 7 -11.57 14.66 2.61
N GLY A 8 -11.99 15.67 3.39
CA GLY A 8 -12.52 15.46 4.74
C GLY A 8 -11.47 14.98 5.76
N ILE A 9 -10.19 15.22 5.45
CA ILE A 9 -9.06 14.97 6.34
C ILE A 9 -8.39 16.27 6.74
N ASN A 10 -7.83 16.29 7.94
CA ASN A 10 -7.08 17.42 8.48
C ASN A 10 -5.86 17.77 7.61
N GLU A 11 -5.60 19.08 7.45
CA GLU A 11 -4.49 19.62 6.66
C GLU A 11 -3.11 19.02 7.01
N TYR A 12 -2.82 18.79 8.29
CA TYR A 12 -1.53 18.19 8.70
C TYR A 12 -1.41 16.73 8.29
N TRP A 13 -2.52 15.98 8.34
CA TRP A 13 -2.57 14.61 7.87
C TRP A 13 -2.43 14.54 6.34
N PHE A 14 -3.02 15.48 5.60
CA PHE A 14 -2.82 15.58 4.15
C PHE A 14 -1.36 15.86 3.80
N VAL A 15 -0.70 16.79 4.49
CA VAL A 15 0.73 17.07 4.26
C VAL A 15 1.58 15.85 4.64
N ALA A 16 1.27 15.16 5.73
CA ALA A 16 1.95 13.91 6.08
C ALA A 16 1.80 12.83 4.99
N LEU A 17 0.61 12.71 4.38
CA LEU A 17 0.37 11.80 3.26
C LEU A 17 1.21 12.14 2.02
N ILE A 18 1.42 13.42 1.72
CA ILE A 18 2.34 13.83 0.65
C ILE A 18 3.74 13.25 0.92
N PHE A 19 4.30 13.46 2.11
CA PHE A 19 5.65 12.95 2.43
C PHE A 19 5.70 11.43 2.50
N LEU A 20 4.64 10.77 2.96
CA LEU A 20 4.55 9.31 2.95
C LEU A 20 4.54 8.76 1.52
N ALA A 21 3.83 9.42 0.60
CA ALA A 21 3.78 9.01 -0.80
C ALA A 21 5.15 9.06 -1.49
N ALA A 22 6.09 9.88 -1.01
CA ALA A 22 7.46 9.88 -1.52
C ALA A 22 8.16 8.53 -1.32
N LEU A 23 7.80 7.77 -0.27
CA LEU A 23 8.33 6.42 -0.03
C LEU A 23 7.73 5.37 -0.97
N LEU A 24 6.53 5.62 -1.50
CA LEU A 24 5.88 4.74 -2.48
C LEU A 24 6.41 4.97 -3.90
N GLY A 25 7.01 6.13 -4.18
CA GLY A 25 7.64 6.45 -5.45
C GLY A 25 7.22 7.81 -6.02
N PRO A 26 7.74 8.18 -7.20
CA PRO A 26 7.58 9.52 -7.74
C PRO A 26 6.16 9.82 -8.24
N ILE A 27 5.46 8.81 -8.76
CA ILE A 27 4.10 8.94 -9.32
C ILE A 27 3.10 9.38 -8.24
N PRO A 28 2.91 8.64 -7.13
CA PRO A 28 1.97 9.05 -6.10
C PRO A 28 2.39 10.36 -5.42
N PHE A 29 3.69 10.60 -5.28
CA PHE A 29 4.24 11.80 -4.66
C PHE A 29 3.91 13.07 -5.46
N LEU A 30 4.23 13.08 -6.75
CA LEU A 30 3.90 14.21 -7.63
C LEU A 30 2.39 14.39 -7.78
N GLY A 31 1.62 13.29 -7.85
CA GLY A 31 0.17 13.34 -7.91
C GLY A 31 -0.45 14.07 -6.72
N LEU A 32 -0.02 13.74 -5.50
CA LEU A 32 -0.50 14.39 -4.27
C LEU A 32 -0.04 15.85 -4.15
N ILE A 33 1.18 16.17 -4.57
CA ILE A 33 1.67 17.56 -4.62
C ILE A 33 0.81 18.40 -5.57
N ILE A 34 0.55 17.90 -6.78
CA ILE A 34 -0.26 18.61 -7.78
C ILE A 34 -1.69 18.77 -7.27
N TYR A 35 -2.27 17.72 -6.72
CA TYR A 35 -3.59 17.79 -6.11
C TYR A 35 -3.64 18.86 -4.99
N GLY A 36 -2.69 18.82 -4.06
CA GLY A 36 -2.62 19.78 -2.95
C GLY A 36 -2.39 21.22 -3.42
N ALA A 37 -1.69 21.43 -4.54
CA ALA A 37 -1.46 22.75 -5.10
C ALA A 37 -2.66 23.31 -5.87
N VAL A 38 -3.39 22.45 -6.61
CA VAL A 38 -4.47 22.85 -7.54
C VAL A 38 -5.85 22.79 -6.89
N VAL A 39 -6.12 21.73 -6.14
CA VAL A 39 -7.46 21.41 -5.63
C VAL A 39 -7.72 22.02 -4.26
N GLU A 40 -6.69 22.06 -3.41
CA GLU A 40 -6.77 22.56 -2.04
C GLU A 40 -6.39 24.05 -1.94
N ASN A 41 -7.17 24.80 -1.16
CA ASN A 41 -6.99 26.26 -1.01
C ASN A 41 -6.36 26.70 0.31
N SER A 42 -5.96 25.76 1.16
CA SER A 42 -5.36 26.11 2.45
C SER A 42 -3.91 26.57 2.32
N LYS A 43 -3.53 27.52 3.17
CA LYS A 43 -2.15 28.03 3.24
C LYS A 43 -1.18 26.93 3.70
N VAL A 44 -1.61 26.06 4.61
CA VAL A 44 -0.80 24.95 5.15
C VAL A 44 -0.48 23.95 4.05
N ILE A 45 -1.47 23.53 3.23
CA ILE A 45 -1.25 22.54 2.16
C ILE A 45 -0.45 23.13 1.01
N LYS A 46 -0.73 24.38 0.62
CA LYS A 46 0.08 25.06 -0.40
C LYS A 46 1.53 25.23 0.06
N GLY A 47 1.76 25.52 1.35
CA GLY A 47 3.10 25.56 1.94
C GLY A 47 3.77 24.18 1.92
N GLY A 48 3.10 23.15 2.41
CA GLY A 48 3.59 21.77 2.42
C GLY A 48 3.91 21.23 1.02
N SER A 49 3.00 21.43 0.05
CA SER A 49 3.19 21.03 -1.35
C SER A 49 4.35 21.76 -2.02
N LYS A 50 4.52 23.06 -1.76
CA LYS A 50 5.66 23.82 -2.28
C LYS A 50 6.98 23.32 -1.70
N SER A 51 7.06 23.11 -0.38
CA SER A 51 8.26 22.57 0.26
C SER A 51 8.60 21.17 -0.28
N ALA A 52 7.61 20.29 -0.41
CA ALA A 52 7.79 18.96 -0.98
C ALA A 52 8.29 19.03 -2.44
N LEU A 53 7.71 19.92 -3.26
CA LEU A 53 8.12 20.13 -4.65
C LEU A 53 9.54 20.68 -4.76
N ILE A 54 9.90 21.67 -3.93
CA ILE A 54 11.24 22.27 -3.93
C ILE A 54 12.28 21.24 -3.52
N LEU A 55 12.01 20.45 -2.47
CA LEU A 55 12.92 19.38 -2.03
C LEU A 55 13.11 18.33 -3.13
N TYR A 56 12.02 17.88 -3.77
CA TYR A 56 12.06 16.92 -4.86
C TYR A 56 12.83 17.45 -6.08
N ALA A 57 12.48 18.65 -6.54
CA ALA A 57 13.11 19.27 -7.70
C ALA A 57 14.58 19.54 -7.45
N GLY A 58 14.94 20.08 -6.29
CA GLY A 58 16.33 20.35 -5.92
C GLY A 58 17.18 19.09 -5.94
N VAL A 59 16.70 18.00 -5.33
CA VAL A 59 17.41 16.71 -5.33
C VAL A 59 17.51 16.12 -6.73
N LYS A 60 16.43 16.15 -7.52
CA LYS A 60 16.47 15.61 -8.90
C LYS A 60 17.33 16.41 -9.86
N ILE A 61 17.35 17.74 -9.73
CA ILE A 61 18.24 18.59 -10.51
C ILE A 61 19.70 18.29 -10.15
N LEU A 62 20.01 18.16 -8.87
CA LEU A 62 21.35 17.81 -8.41
C LEU A 62 21.77 16.43 -8.94
N GLN A 63 20.89 15.43 -8.83
CA GLN A 63 21.14 14.08 -9.32
C GLN A 63 21.36 14.06 -10.84
N TYR A 64 20.53 14.80 -11.60
CA TYR A 64 20.71 14.97 -13.04
C TYR A 64 22.04 15.64 -13.41
N LEU A 65 22.47 16.65 -12.66
CA LEU A 65 23.78 17.29 -12.87
C LEU A 65 24.93 16.32 -12.63
N LEU A 66 24.84 15.48 -11.59
CA LEU A 66 25.82 14.44 -11.32
C LEU A 66 25.84 13.39 -12.44
N ASP A 67 24.68 12.93 -12.92
CA ASP A 67 24.57 12.00 -14.04
C ASP A 67 25.18 12.56 -15.32
N VAL A 68 24.89 13.83 -15.65
CA VAL A 68 25.50 14.53 -16.79
C VAL A 68 27.01 14.62 -16.62
N LEU A 69 27.50 14.91 -15.43
CA LEU A 69 28.94 14.94 -15.14
C LEU A 69 29.57 13.55 -15.34
N VAL A 70 28.94 12.48 -14.87
CA VAL A 70 29.39 11.09 -15.09
C VAL A 70 29.40 10.76 -16.57
N TYR A 71 28.37 11.16 -17.31
CA TYR A 71 28.27 10.99 -18.75
C TYR A 71 29.39 11.72 -19.50
N LEU A 72 29.69 12.97 -19.13
CA LEU A 72 30.79 13.73 -19.72
C LEU A 72 32.17 13.11 -19.43
N VAL A 73 32.40 12.65 -18.19
CA VAL A 73 33.63 11.92 -17.83
C VAL A 73 33.78 10.64 -18.65
N ARG A 74 32.67 9.95 -18.95
CA ARG A 74 32.66 8.76 -19.82
C ARG A 74 33.04 9.09 -21.27
N CYS A 75 32.70 10.28 -21.78
CA CYS A 75 33.07 10.70 -23.14
C CYS A 75 34.57 11.05 -23.31
N PHE A 76 35.30 11.29 -22.21
CA PHE A 76 36.69 11.77 -22.26
C PHE A 76 37.76 10.67 -22.34
N ASP A 77 37.39 9.42 -22.62
CA ASP A 77 38.32 8.29 -22.89
C ASP A 77 39.46 8.16 -21.86
N VAL A 78 39.11 8.30 -20.58
CA VAL A 78 40.04 8.08 -19.46
C VAL A 78 40.23 6.58 -19.29
N SER A 79 41.49 6.14 -19.29
CA SER A 79 41.92 4.74 -19.20
C SER A 79 41.10 3.89 -18.21
N GLU A 80 40.80 2.64 -18.62
CA GLU A 80 39.92 1.66 -17.94
C GLU A 80 40.14 1.49 -16.43
N TYR A 81 41.32 1.82 -15.90
CA TYR A 81 41.67 1.65 -14.49
C TYR A 81 41.21 2.80 -13.58
N GLY A 82 40.99 4.02 -14.09
CA GLY A 82 40.53 5.17 -13.30
C GLY A 82 39.01 5.23 -13.11
N LEU A 83 38.26 4.64 -14.04
CA LEU A 83 36.80 4.81 -14.14
C LEU A 83 36.04 3.99 -13.09
N ASN A 84 36.49 2.78 -12.77
CA ASN A 84 35.84 1.92 -11.77
C ASN A 84 35.87 2.51 -10.36
N GLY A 85 36.98 3.16 -9.99
CA GLY A 85 37.08 3.90 -8.72
C GLY A 85 36.15 5.11 -8.68
N PHE A 86 36.04 5.83 -9.81
CA PHE A 86 35.13 6.96 -9.95
C PHE A 86 33.65 6.56 -9.84
N TYR A 87 33.19 5.53 -10.54
CA TYR A 87 31.79 5.05 -10.42
C TYR A 87 31.47 4.55 -9.01
N SER A 88 32.40 3.85 -8.36
CA SER A 88 32.22 3.40 -6.98
C SER A 88 32.11 4.58 -6.01
N PHE A 89 32.88 5.64 -6.26
CA PHE A 89 32.75 6.90 -5.53
C PHE A 89 31.39 7.59 -5.81
N MET A 90 30.98 7.72 -7.08
CA MET A 90 29.71 8.35 -7.45
C MET A 90 28.51 7.60 -6.87
N ASN A 91 28.51 6.26 -6.86
CA ASN A 91 27.46 5.46 -6.22
C ASN A 91 27.34 5.76 -4.71
N ARG A 92 28.45 6.05 -4.02
CA ARG A 92 28.40 6.50 -2.61
C ARG A 92 27.78 7.89 -2.49
N VAL A 93 28.06 8.77 -3.44
CA VAL A 93 27.46 10.11 -3.50
C VAL A 93 25.96 10.00 -3.76
N ASP A 94 25.52 9.17 -4.71
CA ASP A 94 24.09 8.94 -4.99
C ASP A 94 23.38 8.38 -3.76
N TYR A 95 23.97 7.38 -3.10
CA TYR A 95 23.41 6.83 -1.87
C TYR A 95 23.34 7.87 -0.74
N PHE A 96 24.33 8.77 -0.64
CA PHE A 96 24.30 9.87 0.31
C PHE A 96 23.19 10.87 -0.01
N ILE A 97 22.99 11.23 -1.29
CA ILE A 97 21.92 12.13 -1.74
C ILE A 97 20.54 11.52 -1.44
N ASP A 98 20.32 10.26 -1.78
CA ASP A 98 19.08 9.55 -1.47
C ASP A 98 18.87 9.48 0.04
N GLY A 99 19.92 9.21 0.81
CA GLY A 99 19.87 9.23 2.27
C GLY A 99 19.45 10.58 2.85
N VAL A 100 19.99 11.68 2.33
CA VAL A 100 19.59 13.05 2.74
C VAL A 100 18.15 13.34 2.34
N PHE A 101 17.73 12.92 1.14
CA PHE A 101 16.36 13.12 0.66
C PHE A 101 15.33 12.38 1.50
N TYR A 102 15.53 11.07 1.70
CA TYR A 102 14.64 10.26 2.54
C TYR A 102 14.70 10.67 4.01
N GLY A 103 15.87 11.09 4.50
CA GLY A 103 16.02 11.68 5.82
C GLY A 103 15.17 12.94 6.00
N ALA A 104 15.22 13.86 5.03
CA ALA A 104 14.38 15.07 5.04
C ALA A 104 12.89 14.73 4.97
N ILE A 105 12.49 13.78 4.11
CA ILE A 105 11.11 13.29 4.03
C ILE A 105 10.62 12.78 5.38
N LEU A 106 11.42 11.93 6.05
CA LEU A 106 11.05 11.38 7.35
C LEU A 106 10.89 12.46 8.41
N VAL A 107 11.79 13.45 8.45
CA VAL A 107 11.68 14.59 9.37
C VAL A 107 10.38 15.35 9.14
N PHE A 108 10.07 15.72 7.90
CA PHE A 108 8.84 16.42 7.57
C PHE A 108 7.58 15.59 7.85
N LEU A 109 7.62 14.29 7.56
CA LEU A 109 6.55 13.36 7.86
C LEU A 109 6.28 13.32 9.37
N VAL A 110 7.30 13.08 10.18
CA VAL A 110 7.16 13.01 11.65
C VAL A 110 6.61 14.31 12.22
N ILE A 111 7.13 15.47 11.78
CA ILE A 111 6.64 16.78 12.23
C ILE A 111 5.14 16.94 11.94
N ASN A 112 4.68 16.54 10.75
CA ASN A 112 3.27 16.70 10.37
C ASN A 112 2.37 15.64 11.02
N VAL A 113 2.84 14.42 11.25
CA VAL A 113 2.12 13.39 12.02
C VAL A 113 1.92 13.84 13.47
N VAL A 114 2.95 14.36 14.13
CA VAL A 114 2.84 14.87 15.51
C VAL A 114 1.85 16.03 15.60
N LYS A 115 1.92 16.98 14.65
CA LYS A 115 0.93 18.06 14.56
C LYS A 115 -0.48 17.53 14.33
N GLY A 116 -0.64 16.58 13.42
CA GLY A 116 -1.90 15.90 13.13
C GLY A 116 -2.51 15.23 14.37
N LEU A 117 -1.71 14.49 15.15
CA LEU A 117 -2.14 13.86 16.40
C LEU A 117 -2.58 14.89 17.45
N SER A 118 -1.82 15.97 17.61
CA SER A 118 -2.16 17.05 18.56
C SER A 118 -3.44 17.81 18.19
N SER A 119 -3.85 17.75 16.92
CA SER A 119 -4.99 18.49 16.39
C SER A 119 -6.32 17.69 16.36
N GLY A 120 -6.33 16.47 16.89
CA GLY A 120 -7.48 15.56 16.86
C GLY A 120 -7.58 14.81 15.53
N SER A 121 -7.77 13.48 15.60
CA SER A 121 -7.92 12.62 14.44
C SER A 121 -9.33 12.73 13.85
N SER A 122 -9.51 13.57 12.83
CA SER A 122 -10.66 13.48 11.93
C SER A 122 -10.41 12.42 10.84
N VAL A 123 -10.03 11.20 11.24
CA VAL A 123 -10.37 10.06 10.39
C VAL A 123 -11.82 9.77 10.75
N SER A 124 -12.74 10.21 9.89
CA SER A 124 -14.16 9.93 10.10
C SER A 124 -14.38 8.42 10.12
N THR A 125 -14.56 7.88 11.33
CA THR A 125 -14.96 6.49 11.57
C THR A 125 -16.31 6.16 10.94
N GLN A 126 -17.05 7.16 10.44
CA GLN A 126 -18.37 6.97 9.81
C GLN A 126 -18.30 6.27 8.44
N ALA A 127 -17.13 6.19 7.79
CA ALA A 127 -16.99 5.47 6.52
C ALA A 127 -16.65 3.97 6.68
N VAL A 128 -16.21 3.52 7.87
CA VAL A 128 -15.87 2.10 8.13
C VAL A 128 -16.88 1.38 9.03
N ASN A 129 -17.73 2.12 9.74
CA ASN A 129 -18.74 1.56 10.65
C ASN A 129 -20.17 1.61 10.07
N PRO A 130 -20.39 0.88 8.97
CA PRO A 130 -21.59 0.03 8.93
C PRO A 130 -21.30 -1.46 8.62
N LEU A 131 -20.20 -1.77 7.92
CA LEU A 131 -19.89 -3.14 7.48
C LEU A 131 -19.23 -4.00 8.56
N LEU A 132 -18.44 -3.39 9.45
CA LEU A 132 -17.82 -4.10 10.59
C LEU A 132 -18.86 -4.42 11.68
N ALA A 133 -19.80 -3.50 11.92
CA ALA A 133 -20.92 -3.72 12.85
C ALA A 133 -21.84 -4.86 12.37
N ALA A 134 -22.23 -4.85 11.08
CA ALA A 134 -23.05 -5.90 10.49
C ALA A 134 -22.35 -7.28 10.43
N GLY A 135 -21.01 -7.31 10.32
CA GLY A 135 -20.22 -8.54 10.30
C GLY A 135 -20.13 -9.24 11.66
N ILE A 136 -20.17 -8.49 12.76
CA ILE A 136 -20.08 -9.03 14.13
C ILE A 136 -21.44 -9.56 14.59
N GLU A 137 -22.54 -8.85 14.30
CA GLU A 137 -23.90 -9.30 14.67
C GLU A 137 -24.33 -10.59 13.96
N LYS A 138 -23.88 -10.80 12.71
CA LYS A 138 -24.22 -12.01 11.95
C LYS A 138 -23.47 -13.25 12.45
N ALA A 139 -22.23 -13.08 12.93
CA ALA A 139 -21.42 -14.17 13.46
C ALA A 139 -21.95 -14.72 14.80
N GLU A 140 -22.53 -13.85 15.64
CA GLU A 140 -23.04 -14.24 16.96
C GLU A 140 -24.38 -15.01 16.85
N ASN A 141 -25.25 -14.59 15.94
CA ASN A 141 -26.55 -15.23 15.70
C ASN A 141 -26.45 -16.57 14.94
N GLU A 142 -25.40 -16.78 14.14
CA GLU A 142 -25.15 -18.05 13.45
C GLU A 142 -24.47 -19.10 14.35
N ALA A 143 -23.78 -18.67 15.41
CA ALA A 143 -23.12 -19.56 16.38
C ALA A 143 -24.10 -20.17 17.41
N ALA A 144 -25.21 -19.50 17.73
CA ALA A 144 -26.21 -19.99 18.68
C ALA A 144 -27.18 -21.04 18.09
N ALA A 145 -27.27 -21.18 16.77
CA ALA A 145 -28.31 -21.99 16.11
C ALA A 145 -27.94 -23.48 15.83
N LYS A 146 -26.71 -23.95 16.13
CA LYS A 146 -26.25 -25.29 15.70
C LYS A 146 -25.79 -26.23 16.82
N ALA A 147 -26.46 -26.20 17.97
CA ALA A 147 -26.26 -27.16 19.05
C ALA A 147 -27.58 -27.81 19.51
N ALA A 148 -28.21 -28.61 18.65
CA ALA A 148 -29.13 -29.69 19.05
C ALA A 148 -29.55 -30.52 17.83
N ALA A 149 -29.02 -31.74 17.72
CA ALA A 149 -29.66 -32.84 17.00
C ALA A 149 -30.25 -33.78 18.07
N PRO A 150 -31.37 -34.48 17.81
CA PRO A 150 -31.20 -35.79 17.17
C PRO A 150 -32.31 -36.27 16.20
N ALA A 151 -31.84 -37.07 15.24
CA ALA A 151 -32.41 -38.28 14.62
C ALA A 151 -33.94 -38.52 14.54
N ALA A 152 -34.44 -38.71 13.31
CA ALA A 152 -35.23 -39.89 12.90
C ALA A 152 -35.49 -39.86 11.37
N ALA A 153 -35.25 -41.00 10.70
CA ALA A 153 -35.62 -41.29 9.30
C ALA A 153 -37.15 -41.59 9.20
N PRO A 154 -37.83 -41.68 8.02
CA PRO A 154 -37.45 -42.58 6.90
C PRO A 154 -37.79 -42.15 5.45
N ALA A 155 -37.07 -42.82 4.52
CA ALA A 155 -37.47 -43.35 3.21
C ALA A 155 -38.25 -42.50 2.18
N THR A 156 -37.65 -42.27 1.00
CA THR A 156 -37.96 -43.00 -0.26
C THR A 156 -37.11 -42.46 -1.45
N ALA A 157 -36.55 -43.37 -2.24
CA ALA A 157 -35.82 -43.14 -3.51
C ALA A 157 -36.83 -43.11 -4.71
N PRO A 158 -36.49 -42.72 -5.97
CA PRO A 158 -35.38 -43.26 -6.81
C PRO A 158 -34.63 -42.21 -7.69
N ALA A 159 -33.29 -42.23 -7.75
CA ALA A 159 -32.41 -42.91 -8.73
C ALA A 159 -32.39 -42.33 -10.17
N LYS A 160 -31.23 -41.75 -10.58
CA LYS A 160 -30.54 -42.05 -11.86
C LYS A 160 -29.06 -41.58 -11.90
N GLU A 161 -28.20 -42.55 -11.61
CA GLU A 161 -26.89 -42.97 -12.17
C GLU A 161 -26.15 -42.10 -13.23
N GLU A 162 -24.85 -41.80 -13.00
CA GLU A 162 -23.71 -42.23 -13.84
C GLU A 162 -22.30 -41.91 -13.24
N ALA A 163 -21.60 -43.00 -12.88
CA ALA A 163 -20.15 -43.28 -12.82
C ALA A 163 -19.14 -42.47 -11.93
N PRO A 164 -18.26 -43.17 -11.16
CA PRO A 164 -17.46 -42.57 -10.09
C PRO A 164 -16.03 -42.21 -10.54
N LYS A 165 -15.56 -41.02 -10.13
CA LYS A 165 -14.12 -40.77 -9.96
C LYS A 165 -13.90 -40.29 -8.53
N LYS A 166 -13.20 -41.11 -7.74
CA LYS A 166 -12.77 -40.80 -6.38
C LYS A 166 -12.05 -39.45 -6.40
N THR A 167 -12.74 -38.41 -5.93
CA THR A 167 -12.14 -37.10 -5.71
C THR A 167 -11.58 -37.13 -4.29
N PRO A 168 -10.31 -36.76 -4.06
CA PRO A 168 -9.77 -36.76 -2.71
C PRO A 168 -10.58 -35.79 -1.85
N GLU A 169 -11.12 -36.28 -0.73
CA GLU A 169 -11.90 -35.50 0.25
C GLU A 169 -11.07 -34.35 0.87
N VAL A 170 -9.76 -34.35 0.64
CA VAL A 170 -8.81 -33.39 1.20
C VAL A 170 -7.83 -32.93 0.11
N CYS A 171 -7.55 -31.62 0.10
CA CYS A 171 -6.60 -31.01 -0.81
C CYS A 171 -5.20 -31.57 -0.54
N PRO A 172 -4.51 -32.17 -1.53
CA PRO A 172 -3.15 -32.65 -1.33
C PRO A 172 -2.14 -31.53 -1.10
N ASN A 173 -2.49 -30.28 -1.45
CA ASN A 173 -1.59 -29.14 -1.32
C ASN A 173 -1.75 -28.44 0.04
N CYS A 174 -2.99 -28.14 0.47
CA CYS A 174 -3.23 -27.33 1.67
C CYS A 174 -3.96 -28.05 2.80
N GLY A 175 -4.35 -29.32 2.62
CA GLY A 175 -5.02 -30.11 3.65
C GLY A 175 -6.47 -29.70 3.96
N LYS A 176 -7.06 -28.74 3.22
CA LYS A 176 -8.48 -28.38 3.41
C LYS A 176 -9.41 -29.42 2.80
N LYS A 177 -10.55 -29.66 3.43
CA LYS A 177 -11.59 -30.56 2.92
C LYS A 177 -12.16 -30.05 1.60
N LEU A 178 -12.26 -30.92 0.61
CA LEU A 178 -12.92 -30.63 -0.66
C LEU A 178 -14.33 -31.18 -0.65
N THR A 179 -15.26 -30.35 -1.11
CA THR A 179 -16.62 -30.78 -1.45
C THR A 179 -16.61 -31.51 -2.79
N GLU A 180 -17.40 -32.56 -2.91
CA GLU A 180 -17.43 -33.43 -4.10
C GLU A 180 -17.73 -32.61 -5.37
N GLY A 181 -16.96 -32.85 -6.44
CA GLY A 181 -17.18 -32.24 -7.77
C GLY A 181 -16.52 -30.88 -8.03
N VAL A 182 -15.71 -30.34 -7.12
CA VAL A 182 -15.01 -29.05 -7.35
C VAL A 182 -13.73 -29.23 -8.17
N LYS A 183 -13.54 -28.40 -9.20
CA LYS A 183 -12.37 -28.42 -10.11
C LYS A 183 -11.13 -27.71 -9.53
N PHE A 184 -11.32 -26.87 -8.52
CA PHE A 184 -10.27 -26.08 -7.88
C PHE A 184 -10.52 -26.01 -6.37
N CYS A 185 -9.46 -25.99 -5.58
CA CYS A 185 -9.54 -25.83 -4.14
C CYS A 185 -9.90 -24.39 -3.79
N ALA A 186 -11.03 -24.18 -3.10
CA ALA A 186 -11.43 -22.86 -2.59
C ALA A 186 -10.46 -22.29 -1.54
N GLY A 187 -9.58 -23.13 -0.98
CA GLY A 187 -8.62 -22.75 0.05
C GLY A 187 -7.31 -22.16 -0.47
N CYS A 188 -6.75 -22.74 -1.53
CA CYS A 188 -5.42 -22.39 -2.04
C CYS A 188 -5.38 -22.18 -3.57
N GLY A 189 -6.51 -22.37 -4.27
CA GLY A 189 -6.59 -22.24 -5.73
C GLY A 189 -6.02 -23.42 -6.52
N THR A 190 -5.45 -24.43 -5.88
CA THR A 190 -4.89 -25.61 -6.57
C THR A 190 -5.98 -26.35 -7.35
N LYS A 191 -5.73 -26.67 -8.61
CA LYS A 191 -6.64 -27.46 -9.45
C LYS A 191 -6.73 -28.90 -8.92
N ILE A 192 -7.95 -29.38 -8.71
CA ILE A 192 -8.23 -30.74 -8.22
C ILE A 192 -9.24 -31.35 -9.19
N GLY A 193 -8.73 -32.11 -10.16
CA GLY A 193 -9.49 -32.58 -11.31
C GLY A 193 -8.81 -32.29 -12.64
#